data_AF-A0AA38GLE7-F1
#
_entry.id   AF-A0AA38GLE7-F1
#
_cell.length_a   1.000
_cell.length_b   1.000
_cell.length_c   1.000
_cell.angle_alpha   90.00
_cell.angle_beta   90.00
_cell.angle_gamma   90.00
#
_symmetry.space_group_name_H-M   'P 1'
#
loop_
_entity.id
_entity.type
_entity.pdbx_description
1 polymer ?
#
loop_
_entity_poly.entity_id
_entity_poly.type
_entity_poly.pdbx_seq_one_letter_code
_entity_poly.pdbx_strand_id
1 'polypeptide(L)'
;MIEEDSPSINVVECQDDDSILTYLGADDSYIQRALPSETQTMLNESTIEINIHTEEDPHIVKIRQSLNASEQVAFTTFLRARNQAFAWSYADMPGIDPDIAVHNITLKPDSKPIKQKLRKMHPRIALLVKEELQRLLSVSFILPIDYPQWISNIVPVTKATGGLRICTDFQDLNLACPKDDFPLPSIDQLVDLTAGHEMLSLMDGFSGYNQILVAPADQHKTAFITPWGTFCYRVMPFGLKNAGATYQRAMTYIFHDIMHTILEDYVDDLLGKSKHRSEHLDVLTIIFDRLLQYSVRLQPKKCVFGVLSGKLLGFIVSLRGIEVDPSKVKAILEMPPPTNLKQLRSLQGKLQSIRRFISQLLDRCQPFHHLLKKDIDFQWSEECHQAFEALKSYLLQPPVLIPPQDDHPFYLYLSATDHAVGAMLAHRDSENREQAVYYISRTLVDYETRYTHVEKLCLALSFVATKL
;
A
#
# COMPACT_ATOMS: atom_id res chain seq x y z
N MET A 1 0.38 -33.91 19.55
CA MET A 1 -0.97 -33.57 19.08
C MET A 1 -1.53 -32.57 20.06
N ILE A 2 -1.20 -31.30 19.83
CA ILE A 2 -1.93 -30.19 20.45
C ILE A 2 -3.06 -29.98 19.45
N GLU A 3 -4.29 -30.32 19.83
CA GLU A 3 -5.45 -29.76 19.14
C GLU A 3 -5.35 -28.25 19.39
N GLU A 4 -4.95 -27.49 18.38
CA GLU A 4 -5.15 -26.05 18.40
C GLU A 4 -6.65 -25.83 18.36
N ASP A 5 -7.21 -25.34 19.47
CA ASP A 5 -8.59 -24.85 19.57
C ASP A 5 -8.79 -23.78 18.49
N SER A 6 -9.22 -24.22 17.31
CA SER A 6 -9.50 -23.34 16.19
C SER A 6 -10.76 -22.53 16.53
N PRO A 7 -10.80 -21.22 16.22
CA PRO A 7 -11.96 -20.41 16.52
C PRO A 7 -13.22 -20.99 15.88
N SER A 8 -14.31 -21.03 16.64
CA SER A 8 -15.59 -21.53 16.13
C SER A 8 -16.17 -20.56 15.10
N ILE A 9 -16.64 -21.08 13.97
CA ILE A 9 -17.28 -20.32 12.89
C ILE A 9 -18.78 -20.61 12.91
N ASN A 10 -19.59 -19.57 13.11
CA ASN A 10 -21.05 -19.62 13.07
C ASN A 10 -21.55 -19.12 11.72
N VAL A 11 -22.23 -19.96 10.95
CA VAL A 11 -22.77 -19.57 9.63
C VAL A 11 -24.20 -19.06 9.78
N VAL A 12 -24.48 -17.88 9.23
CA VAL A 12 -25.79 -17.20 9.27
C VAL A 12 -26.24 -16.91 7.83
N GLU A 13 -27.49 -17.25 7.52
CA GLU A 13 -28.12 -16.89 6.24
C GLU A 13 -28.78 -15.51 6.35
N CYS A 14 -28.48 -14.62 5.40
CA CYS A 14 -29.17 -13.34 5.26
C CYS A 14 -30.46 -13.52 4.45
N GLN A 15 -31.61 -13.22 5.06
CA GLN A 15 -32.94 -13.48 4.46
C GLN A 15 -33.43 -12.40 3.49
N ASP A 16 -32.83 -11.20 3.46
CA ASP A 16 -33.17 -10.10 2.54
C ASP A 16 -31.93 -9.34 2.02
N ASP A 17 -32.00 -8.71 0.85
CA ASP A 17 -30.88 -7.98 0.20
C ASP A 17 -30.35 -6.82 1.06
N ASP A 18 -31.22 -6.17 1.85
CA ASP A 18 -30.85 -5.14 2.82
C ASP A 18 -30.36 -5.71 4.18
N SER A 19 -30.54 -7.01 4.43
CA SER A 19 -30.37 -7.59 5.76
C SER A 19 -28.94 -7.57 6.30
N ILE A 20 -27.88 -7.57 5.48
CA ILE A 20 -26.51 -7.36 6.00
C ILE A 20 -26.40 -5.97 6.67
N LEU A 21 -27.09 -4.96 6.13
CA LEU A 21 -27.14 -3.62 6.73
C LEU A 21 -28.19 -3.56 7.86
N THR A 22 -29.32 -4.28 7.74
CA THR A 22 -30.36 -4.34 8.79
C THR A 22 -29.88 -5.09 10.04
N TYR A 23 -29.08 -6.15 9.91
CA TYR A 23 -28.43 -6.86 11.03
C TYR A 23 -27.33 -6.01 11.69
N LEU A 24 -26.76 -5.04 10.98
CA LEU A 24 -25.84 -4.02 11.54
C LEU A 24 -26.58 -2.87 12.26
N GLY A 25 -27.90 -2.96 12.47
CA GLY A 25 -28.68 -1.93 13.14
C GLY A 25 -28.95 -0.70 12.27
N ALA A 26 -29.13 -0.86 10.96
CA ALA A 26 -29.66 0.18 10.09
C ALA A 26 -31.18 0.36 10.28
N ASP A 27 -31.59 0.74 11.49
CA ASP A 27 -32.57 1.82 11.57
C ASP A 27 -31.78 3.10 11.30
N ASP A 28 -32.22 3.94 10.36
CA ASP A 28 -31.64 5.25 10.00
C ASP A 28 -31.50 6.26 11.18
N SER A 29 -31.74 5.81 12.41
CA SER A 29 -31.58 6.54 13.67
C SER A 29 -30.55 5.94 14.65
N TYR A 30 -29.97 4.76 14.39
CA TYR A 30 -29.03 4.09 15.32
C TYR A 30 -27.61 3.92 14.77
N ILE A 31 -27.35 4.21 13.48
CA ILE A 31 -26.02 4.57 12.97
C ILE A 31 -25.69 6.01 13.40
N GLN A 32 -25.79 6.30 14.70
CA GLN A 32 -25.35 7.56 15.29
C GLN A 32 -24.74 7.30 16.67
N ARG A 33 -23.43 7.11 16.68
CA ARG A 33 -22.47 7.96 17.42
C ARG A 33 -21.03 7.56 17.08
N ALA A 34 -20.67 7.64 15.80
CA ALA A 34 -19.37 8.22 15.48
C ALA A 34 -19.67 9.69 15.22
N LEU A 35 -19.27 10.56 16.14
CA LEU A 35 -19.40 12.00 15.99
C LEU A 35 -18.88 12.40 14.58
N PRO A 36 -19.70 13.04 13.72
CA PRO A 36 -19.24 13.53 12.41
C PRO A 36 -18.05 14.49 12.53
N SER A 37 -17.85 15.09 13.70
CA SER A 37 -16.71 15.94 13.99
C SER A 37 -15.41 15.16 14.20
N GLU A 38 -15.41 13.90 14.66
CA GLU A 38 -14.17 13.16 14.93
C GLU A 38 -13.61 12.49 13.67
N THR A 39 -14.46 11.96 12.78
CA THR A 39 -14.00 11.28 11.55
C THR A 39 -13.29 12.24 10.59
N GLN A 40 -13.65 13.53 10.56
CA GLN A 40 -12.89 14.56 9.83
C GLN A 40 -11.62 15.03 10.57
N THR A 41 -11.54 14.81 11.89
CA THR A 41 -10.43 15.26 12.74
C THR A 41 -9.31 14.21 12.85
N MET A 42 -9.58 12.93 12.60
CA MET A 42 -8.62 11.82 12.74
C MET A 42 -7.70 11.59 11.53
N LEU A 43 -8.01 12.23 10.40
CA LEU A 43 -7.33 12.03 9.11
C LEU A 43 -6.18 12.97 8.83
N ASN A 44 -6.09 14.02 9.64
CA ASN A 44 -4.92 14.84 9.82
C ASN A 44 -4.62 14.83 11.31
N GLU A 45 -4.13 13.70 11.86
CA GLU A 45 -3.45 13.81 13.15
C GLU A 45 -2.40 14.90 12.98
N SER A 46 -2.65 16.01 13.66
CA SER A 46 -1.85 17.18 13.43
C SER A 46 -0.45 16.86 13.92
N THR A 47 0.53 17.16 13.06
CA THR A 47 1.94 16.89 13.36
C THR A 47 2.62 18.22 13.61
N ILE A 48 3.63 18.18 14.47
CA ILE A 48 4.57 19.29 14.63
C ILE A 48 5.91 18.88 14.06
N GLU A 49 6.59 19.86 13.49
CA GLU A 49 7.97 19.72 13.03
C GLU A 49 8.91 20.04 14.18
N ILE A 50 9.85 19.14 14.44
CA ILE A 50 10.88 19.31 15.46
C ILE A 50 12.26 19.31 14.80
N ASN A 51 13.16 20.14 15.31
CA ASN A 51 14.56 20.15 14.91
C ASN A 51 15.37 19.18 15.79
N ILE A 52 15.94 18.16 15.17
CA ILE A 52 16.75 17.14 15.84
C ILE A 52 18.26 17.34 15.65
N HIS A 53 18.70 18.49 15.10
CA HIS A 53 20.11 18.86 15.00
C HIS A 53 20.37 20.27 15.56
N THR A 54 21.16 21.10 14.89
CA THR A 54 21.49 22.47 15.31
C THR A 54 20.57 23.49 14.64
N GLU A 55 20.55 24.73 15.13
CA GLU A 55 19.78 25.81 14.52
C GLU A 55 20.37 26.25 13.17
N GLU A 56 21.70 26.12 13.00
CA GLU A 56 22.42 26.48 11.78
C GLU A 56 22.24 25.45 10.66
N ASP A 57 21.98 24.19 11.00
CA ASP A 57 21.74 23.08 10.07
C ASP A 57 20.54 22.24 10.53
N PRO A 58 19.31 22.77 10.33
CA PRO A 58 18.12 22.19 10.93
C PRO A 58 17.73 20.86 10.28
N HIS A 59 17.61 19.84 11.10
CA HIS A 59 17.16 18.51 10.71
C HIS A 59 15.72 18.30 11.18
N ILE A 60 14.78 18.45 10.25
CA ILE A 60 13.36 18.46 10.57
C ILE A 60 12.73 17.07 10.41
N VAL A 61 12.05 16.62 11.47
CA VAL A 61 11.21 15.41 11.48
C VAL A 61 9.84 15.71 12.10
N LYS A 62 8.86 14.85 11.85
CA LYS A 62 7.48 15.06 12.32
C LYS A 62 7.13 14.13 13.48
N ILE A 63 6.58 14.72 14.54
CA ILE A 63 5.95 13.97 15.64
C ILE A 63 4.50 14.40 15.79
N ARG A 64 3.68 13.57 16.43
CA ARG A 64 2.29 13.91 16.74
C ARG A 64 2.19 15.14 17.64
N GLN A 65 1.33 16.10 17.29
CA GLN A 65 1.15 17.37 18.02
C GLN A 65 0.54 17.18 19.41
N SER A 66 -0.38 16.25 19.57
CA SER A 66 -1.11 15.99 20.83
C SER A 66 -0.36 15.05 21.79
N LEU A 67 0.92 14.80 21.56
CA LEU A 67 1.82 14.27 22.58
C LEU A 67 1.92 15.28 23.74
N ASN A 68 1.96 14.79 24.97
CA ASN A 68 2.17 15.67 26.13
C ASN A 68 3.62 16.18 26.15
N ALA A 69 3.90 17.20 26.96
CA ALA A 69 5.22 17.84 27.00
C ALA A 69 6.37 16.85 27.33
N SER A 70 6.14 15.90 28.23
CA SER A 70 7.14 14.90 28.61
C SER A 70 7.45 13.96 27.44
N GLU A 71 6.43 13.53 26.70
CA GLU A 71 6.59 12.65 25.54
C GLU A 71 7.26 13.36 24.37
N GLN A 72 6.87 14.62 24.09
CA GLN A 72 7.53 15.40 23.03
C GLN A 72 9.03 15.53 23.30
N VAL A 73 9.42 15.78 24.56
CA VAL A 73 10.83 15.82 24.99
C VAL A 73 11.48 14.45 24.82
N ALA A 74 10.82 13.37 25.20
CA ALA A 74 11.35 12.01 25.06
C ALA A 74 11.57 11.61 23.59
N PHE A 75 10.59 11.82 22.71
CA PHE A 75 10.71 11.60 21.27
C PHE A 75 11.80 12.46 20.65
N THR A 76 11.85 13.75 20.99
CA THR A 76 12.88 14.66 20.45
C THR A 76 14.28 14.21 20.86
N THR A 77 14.45 13.84 22.13
CA THR A 77 15.73 13.33 22.65
C THR A 77 16.13 12.03 21.96
N PHE A 78 15.18 11.09 21.81
CA PHE A 78 15.38 9.82 21.14
C PHE A 78 15.82 10.00 19.67
N LEU A 79 15.08 10.82 18.91
CA LEU A 79 15.33 11.05 17.49
C LEU A 79 16.63 11.82 17.26
N ARG A 80 16.96 12.79 18.12
CA ARG A 80 18.24 13.51 18.10
C ARG A 80 19.42 12.58 18.34
N ALA A 81 19.32 11.67 19.31
CA ALA A 81 20.37 10.69 19.59
C ALA A 81 20.60 9.71 18.41
N ARG A 82 19.60 9.54 17.55
CA ARG A 82 19.62 8.61 16.40
C ARG A 82 19.53 9.31 15.05
N ASN A 83 19.96 10.57 14.98
CA ASN A 83 19.93 11.38 13.75
C ASN A 83 20.64 10.69 12.56
N GLN A 84 21.67 9.89 12.83
CA GLN A 84 22.39 9.08 11.85
C GLN A 84 21.54 8.00 11.14
N ALA A 85 20.35 7.66 11.64
CA ALA A 85 19.42 6.76 10.96
C ALA A 85 18.71 7.43 9.76
N PHE A 86 18.77 8.76 9.67
CA PHE A 86 18.17 9.52 8.58
C PHE A 86 19.21 9.87 7.53
N ALA A 87 18.78 9.92 6.27
CA ALA A 87 19.55 10.56 5.21
C ALA A 87 18.91 11.91 4.86
N TRP A 88 19.73 12.96 4.82
CA TRP A 88 19.29 14.33 4.53
C TRP A 88 19.56 14.69 3.06
N SER A 89 20.52 13.98 2.47
CA SER A 89 20.93 14.03 1.09
C SER A 89 21.31 12.63 0.58
N TYR A 90 21.56 12.53 -0.71
CA TYR A 90 22.07 11.29 -1.31
C TYR A 90 23.49 10.93 -0.85
N ALA A 91 24.26 11.89 -0.33
CA ALA A 91 25.61 11.66 0.16
C ALA A 91 25.62 10.91 1.51
N ASP A 92 24.51 10.96 2.25
CA ASP A 92 24.36 10.34 3.58
C ASP A 92 23.99 8.85 3.50
N MET A 93 23.96 8.29 2.29
CA MET A 93 23.61 6.89 2.04
C MET A 93 24.86 6.04 1.81
N PRO A 94 25.34 5.33 2.86
CA PRO A 94 26.46 4.39 2.71
C PRO A 94 26.08 3.19 1.83
N GLY A 95 24.78 2.86 1.76
CA GLY A 95 24.25 1.65 1.13
C GLY A 95 24.17 0.48 2.12
N ILE A 96 23.31 -0.48 1.80
CA ILE A 96 23.24 -1.77 2.51
C ILE A 96 24.45 -2.62 2.08
N ASP A 97 25.01 -3.37 3.03
CA ASP A 97 26.13 -4.27 2.77
C ASP A 97 25.82 -5.23 1.61
N PRO A 98 26.65 -5.29 0.55
CA PRO A 98 26.46 -6.21 -0.57
C PRO A 98 26.40 -7.68 -0.19
N ASP A 99 26.99 -8.09 0.94
CA ASP A 99 26.89 -9.45 1.46
C ASP A 99 25.48 -9.79 1.98
N ILE A 100 24.71 -8.76 2.34
CA ILE A 100 23.31 -8.88 2.76
C ILE A 100 22.38 -8.80 1.56
N ALA A 101 22.58 -7.77 0.73
CA ALA A 101 21.70 -7.50 -0.40
C ALA A 101 22.45 -6.88 -1.57
N VAL A 102 22.35 -7.55 -2.72
CA VAL A 102 22.78 -7.02 -4.02
C VAL A 102 21.75 -7.39 -5.08
N HIS A 103 21.44 -6.44 -5.95
CA HIS A 103 20.50 -6.66 -7.04
C HIS A 103 21.18 -7.32 -8.23
N ASN A 104 20.75 -8.54 -8.55
CA ASN A 104 21.18 -9.28 -9.73
C ASN A 104 20.13 -9.20 -10.84
N ILE A 105 20.59 -8.98 -12.06
CA ILE A 105 19.76 -8.90 -13.27
C ILE A 105 20.00 -10.16 -14.10
N THR A 106 19.28 -11.23 -13.75
CA THR A 106 19.31 -12.49 -14.49
C THR A 106 18.52 -12.33 -15.79
N LEU A 107 19.10 -12.75 -16.92
CA LEU A 107 18.44 -12.72 -18.24
C LEU A 107 18.06 -14.15 -18.65
N LYS A 108 16.97 -14.32 -19.42
CA LYS A 108 16.67 -15.61 -20.05
C LYS A 108 17.79 -15.95 -21.06
N PRO A 109 18.16 -17.25 -21.21
CA PRO A 109 19.30 -17.66 -22.05
C PRO A 109 19.34 -17.07 -23.46
N ASP A 110 18.17 -16.94 -24.12
CA ASP A 110 18.08 -16.48 -25.52
C ASP A 110 17.73 -14.98 -25.66
N SER A 111 17.86 -14.20 -24.59
CA SER A 111 17.51 -12.77 -24.61
C SER A 111 18.49 -11.97 -25.45
N LYS A 112 18.01 -11.35 -26.52
CA LYS A 112 18.79 -10.43 -27.34
C LYS A 112 18.76 -9.02 -26.73
N PRO A 113 19.92 -8.35 -26.56
CA PRO A 113 19.96 -6.97 -26.09
C PRO A 113 19.24 -6.01 -27.04
N ILE A 114 18.48 -5.07 -26.46
CA ILE A 114 17.76 -4.03 -27.21
C ILE A 114 18.36 -2.66 -26.89
N LYS A 115 18.60 -1.87 -27.94
CA LYS A 115 19.06 -0.48 -27.85
C LYS A 115 17.96 0.47 -28.29
N GLN A 116 17.32 1.13 -27.35
CA GLN A 116 16.32 2.15 -27.67
C GLN A 116 16.98 3.38 -28.30
N LYS A 117 16.31 3.98 -29.29
CA LYS A 117 16.73 5.25 -29.87
C LYS A 117 16.48 6.39 -28.88
N LEU A 118 17.39 7.36 -28.80
CA LEU A 118 17.25 8.54 -27.96
C LEU A 118 15.94 9.29 -28.29
N ARG A 119 15.09 9.46 -27.29
CA ARG A 119 13.86 10.24 -27.40
C ARG A 119 14.17 11.74 -27.38
N LYS A 120 13.43 12.51 -28.19
CA LYS A 120 13.48 13.97 -28.14
C LYS A 120 12.91 14.47 -26.82
N MET A 121 13.51 15.52 -26.27
CA MET A 121 13.09 16.12 -25.01
C MET A 121 12.87 17.61 -25.17
N HIS A 122 11.85 18.14 -24.50
CA HIS A 122 11.62 19.58 -24.47
C HIS A 122 12.77 20.31 -23.77
N PRO A 123 13.29 21.44 -24.28
CA PRO A 123 14.48 22.11 -23.74
C PRO A 123 14.39 22.44 -22.24
N ARG A 124 13.22 22.86 -21.74
CA ARG A 124 13.01 23.13 -20.31
C ARG A 124 13.21 21.88 -19.43
N ILE A 125 12.78 20.71 -19.89
CA ILE A 125 12.96 19.45 -19.15
C ILE A 125 14.40 18.98 -19.27
N ALA A 126 15.05 19.22 -20.40
CA ALA A 126 16.45 18.88 -20.61
C ALA A 126 17.38 19.53 -19.57
N LEU A 127 17.18 20.81 -19.24
CA LEU A 127 17.99 21.47 -18.21
C LEU A 127 17.86 20.79 -16.83
N LEU A 128 16.64 20.51 -16.41
CA LEU A 128 16.37 19.84 -15.12
C LEU A 128 16.94 18.41 -15.11
N VAL A 129 16.86 17.69 -16.23
CA VAL A 129 17.47 16.36 -16.36
C VAL A 129 18.98 16.47 -16.24
N LYS A 130 19.62 17.47 -16.87
CA LYS A 130 21.06 17.65 -16.80
C LYS A 130 21.53 17.88 -15.35
N GLU A 131 20.84 18.74 -14.62
CA GLU A 131 21.12 19.01 -13.21
C GLU A 131 21.00 17.73 -12.36
N GLU A 132 19.94 16.95 -12.57
CA GLU A 132 19.73 15.70 -11.84
C GLU A 132 20.78 14.63 -12.22
N LEU A 133 21.22 14.54 -13.49
CA LEU A 133 22.32 13.67 -13.90
C LEU A 133 23.63 14.05 -13.22
N GLN A 134 23.96 15.34 -13.17
CA GLN A 134 25.15 15.82 -12.47
C GLN A 134 25.11 15.47 -10.98
N ARG A 135 23.94 15.61 -10.36
CA ARG A 135 23.73 15.25 -8.96
C ARG A 135 23.86 13.74 -8.71
N LEU A 136 23.40 12.89 -9.63
CA LEU A 136 23.55 11.44 -9.51
C LEU A 136 24.99 10.99 -9.77
N LEU A 137 25.72 11.66 -10.68
CA LEU A 137 27.14 11.43 -10.93
C LEU A 137 28.00 11.82 -9.73
N SER A 138 27.72 12.95 -9.08
CA SER A 138 28.53 13.44 -7.95
C SER A 138 28.52 12.49 -6.74
N VAL A 139 27.45 11.71 -6.58
CA VAL A 139 27.34 10.66 -5.54
C VAL A 139 27.62 9.25 -6.09
N SER A 140 28.10 9.13 -7.33
CA SER A 140 28.38 7.87 -8.02
C SER A 140 27.19 6.91 -8.10
N PHE A 141 25.95 7.40 -8.13
CA PHE A 141 24.77 6.54 -8.30
C PHE A 141 24.65 6.01 -9.72
N ILE A 142 25.15 6.81 -10.66
CA ILE A 142 25.33 6.44 -12.05
C ILE A 142 26.78 6.63 -12.45
N LEU A 143 27.21 5.89 -13.46
CA LEU A 143 28.56 5.91 -14.01
C LEU A 143 28.49 6.06 -15.53
N PRO A 144 29.42 6.78 -16.18
CA PRO A 144 29.53 6.77 -17.64
C PRO A 144 29.86 5.36 -18.12
N ILE A 145 29.29 4.96 -19.26
CA ILE A 145 29.52 3.64 -19.85
C ILE A 145 29.72 3.73 -21.35
N ASP A 146 30.74 3.02 -21.82
CA ASP A 146 31.06 2.84 -23.23
C ASP A 146 30.51 1.52 -23.77
N TYR A 147 30.09 1.53 -25.03
CA TYR A 147 29.61 0.36 -25.76
C TYR A 147 28.55 -0.51 -25.04
N PRO A 148 27.52 0.07 -24.38
CA PRO A 148 26.51 -0.73 -23.68
C PRO A 148 25.71 -1.59 -24.67
N GLN A 149 25.36 -2.81 -24.27
CA GLN A 149 24.55 -3.72 -25.10
C GLN A 149 23.05 -3.45 -24.98
N TRP A 150 22.58 -3.19 -23.75
CA TRP A 150 21.23 -2.74 -23.45
C TRP A 150 21.22 -1.22 -23.36
N ILE A 151 20.21 -0.55 -23.93
CA ILE A 151 20.04 0.90 -23.79
C ILE A 151 18.56 1.21 -23.60
N SER A 152 18.22 1.81 -22.46
CA SER A 152 16.90 2.35 -22.16
C SER A 152 16.84 3.88 -22.28
N ASN A 153 15.66 4.44 -22.52
CA ASN A 153 15.43 5.87 -22.41
C ASN A 153 15.07 6.27 -20.98
N ILE A 154 15.41 7.51 -20.64
CA ILE A 154 14.88 8.16 -19.43
C ILE A 154 13.45 8.63 -19.63
N VAL A 155 12.69 8.62 -18.54
CA VAL A 155 11.34 9.15 -18.40
C VAL A 155 11.36 10.15 -17.25
N PRO A 156 11.50 11.45 -17.54
CA PRO A 156 11.47 12.48 -16.51
C PRO A 156 10.05 12.60 -15.93
N VAL A 157 9.94 12.51 -14.61
CA VAL A 157 8.67 12.59 -13.87
C VAL A 157 8.76 13.72 -12.84
N THR A 158 7.74 14.57 -12.78
CA THR A 158 7.64 15.61 -11.76
C THR A 158 7.19 14.98 -10.44
N LYS A 159 7.96 15.18 -9.36
CA LYS A 159 7.55 14.82 -8.00
C LYS A 159 6.42 15.75 -7.55
N ALA A 160 5.57 15.26 -6.64
CA ALA A 160 4.55 16.09 -6.00
C ALA A 160 5.14 17.32 -5.28
N THR A 161 6.39 17.22 -4.82
CA THR A 161 7.16 18.30 -4.19
C THR A 161 7.78 19.29 -5.19
N GLY A 162 7.46 19.20 -6.48
CA GLY A 162 7.95 20.10 -7.55
C GLY A 162 9.31 19.74 -8.16
N GLY A 163 10.10 18.85 -7.52
CA GLY A 163 11.39 18.39 -8.05
C GLY A 163 11.26 17.39 -9.21
N LEU A 164 12.34 17.17 -9.97
CA LEU A 164 12.37 16.15 -11.02
C LEU A 164 12.82 14.79 -10.45
N ARG A 165 12.27 13.69 -10.99
CA ARG A 165 12.78 12.32 -10.82
C ARG A 165 13.08 11.74 -12.19
N ILE A 166 14.29 11.23 -12.38
CA ILE A 166 14.63 10.45 -13.57
C ILE A 166 14.22 9.00 -13.32
N CYS A 167 13.17 8.55 -14.02
CA CYS A 167 12.88 7.12 -14.17
C CYS A 167 13.53 6.61 -15.45
N THR A 168 13.72 5.30 -15.56
CA THR A 168 14.28 4.67 -16.76
C THR A 168 13.31 3.62 -17.29
N ASP A 169 13.09 3.64 -18.60
CA ASP A 169 12.18 2.74 -19.30
C ASP A 169 12.84 1.38 -19.54
N PHE A 170 12.85 0.55 -18.51
CA PHE A 170 13.40 -0.80 -18.55
C PHE A 170 12.43 -1.84 -19.13
N GLN A 171 11.40 -1.45 -19.90
CA GLN A 171 10.41 -2.40 -20.43
C GLN A 171 11.06 -3.57 -21.18
N ASP A 172 12.00 -3.27 -22.08
CA ASP A 172 12.74 -4.29 -22.86
C ASP A 172 13.57 -5.21 -21.97
N LEU A 173 14.31 -4.64 -21.02
CA LEU A 173 15.13 -5.39 -20.07
C LEU A 173 14.25 -6.27 -19.17
N ASN A 174 13.13 -5.75 -18.69
CA ASN A 174 12.20 -6.46 -17.82
C ASN A 174 11.52 -7.65 -18.53
N LEU A 175 11.27 -7.55 -19.84
CA LEU A 175 10.75 -8.66 -20.63
C LEU A 175 11.77 -9.82 -20.74
N ALA A 176 13.06 -9.48 -20.79
CA ALA A 176 14.17 -10.42 -20.82
C ALA A 176 14.45 -11.08 -19.46
N CYS A 177 14.06 -10.46 -18.35
CA CYS A 177 14.24 -11.02 -17.01
C CYS A 177 13.12 -12.03 -16.67
N PRO A 178 13.43 -13.22 -16.11
CA PRO A 178 12.43 -14.02 -15.42
C PRO A 178 11.90 -13.26 -14.20
N LYS A 179 10.67 -13.58 -13.77
CA LYS A 179 10.10 -13.00 -12.56
C LYS A 179 10.73 -13.70 -11.35
N ASP A 180 11.14 -12.92 -10.36
CA ASP A 180 11.47 -13.44 -9.03
C ASP A 180 10.17 -13.62 -8.24
N ASP A 181 9.92 -14.84 -7.78
CA ASP A 181 8.69 -15.22 -7.06
C ASP A 181 8.83 -15.07 -5.54
N PHE A 182 9.87 -14.35 -5.06
CA PHE A 182 9.96 -13.98 -3.65
C PHE A 182 8.66 -13.31 -3.18
N PRO A 183 8.05 -13.81 -2.10
CA PRO A 183 6.74 -13.34 -1.67
C PRO A 183 6.84 -11.90 -1.17
N LEU A 184 5.91 -11.06 -1.61
CA LEU A 184 5.64 -9.79 -0.95
C LEU A 184 4.53 -10.01 0.08
N PRO A 185 4.60 -9.37 1.27
CA PRO A 185 3.55 -9.49 2.27
C PRO A 185 2.18 -9.11 1.72
N SER A 186 1.14 -9.78 2.19
CA SER A 186 -0.24 -9.43 1.86
C SER A 186 -0.60 -8.09 2.50
N ILE A 187 -1.05 -7.14 1.70
CA ILE A 187 -1.45 -5.82 2.20
C ILE A 187 -2.57 -5.95 3.25
N ASP A 188 -3.55 -6.81 3.00
CA ASP A 188 -4.65 -7.02 3.93
C ASP A 188 -4.14 -7.55 5.29
N GLN A 189 -3.20 -8.50 5.26
CA GLN A 189 -2.57 -9.05 6.47
C GLN A 189 -1.78 -7.98 7.24
N LEU A 190 -0.98 -7.14 6.56
CA LEU A 190 -0.22 -6.08 7.23
C LEU A 190 -1.14 -5.07 7.92
N VAL A 191 -2.25 -4.72 7.26
CA VAL A 191 -3.24 -3.79 7.81
C VAL A 191 -3.95 -4.41 9.01
N ASP A 192 -4.33 -5.69 8.92
CA ASP A 192 -4.97 -6.44 9.99
C ASP A 192 -4.05 -6.57 11.21
N LEU A 193 -2.77 -6.93 11.00
CA LEU A 193 -1.76 -7.00 12.07
C LEU A 193 -1.46 -5.64 12.70
N THR A 194 -1.64 -4.54 11.97
CA THR A 194 -1.37 -3.18 12.48
C THR A 194 -2.53 -2.63 13.32
N ALA A 195 -3.77 -3.01 13.01
CA ALA A 195 -4.94 -2.54 13.73
C ALA A 195 -4.92 -2.92 15.22
N GLY A 196 -5.58 -2.13 16.05
CA GLY A 196 -5.66 -2.39 17.50
C GLY A 196 -4.37 -2.10 18.28
N HIS A 197 -3.46 -1.29 17.73
CA HIS A 197 -2.29 -0.77 18.44
C HIS A 197 -2.53 0.68 18.85
N GLU A 198 -2.14 1.04 20.07
CA GLU A 198 -2.35 2.40 20.60
C GLU A 198 -1.47 3.45 19.93
N MET A 199 -0.26 3.08 19.48
CA MET A 199 0.69 4.02 18.92
C MET A 199 1.48 3.43 17.76
N LEU A 200 1.61 4.23 16.69
CA LEU A 200 2.26 3.89 15.44
C LEU A 200 3.34 4.93 15.10
N SER A 201 4.37 4.50 14.38
CA SER A 201 5.36 5.37 13.74
C SER A 201 5.56 4.92 12.30
N LEU A 202 5.24 5.79 11.36
CA LEU A 202 5.37 5.54 9.93
C LEU A 202 6.73 6.06 9.48
N MET A 203 7.49 5.20 8.83
CA MET A 203 8.86 5.43 8.38
C MET A 203 8.98 5.02 6.91
N ASP A 204 9.82 5.72 6.15
CA ASP A 204 10.04 5.46 4.72
C ASP A 204 11.54 5.37 4.47
N GLY A 205 12.01 4.34 3.77
CA GLY A 205 13.40 4.21 3.39
C GLY A 205 13.83 5.33 2.41
N PHE A 206 14.93 6.03 2.69
CA PHE A 206 15.43 7.08 1.82
C PHE A 206 15.77 6.56 0.43
N SER A 207 15.01 7.02 -0.57
CA SER A 207 15.16 6.57 -1.95
C SER A 207 15.23 5.03 -2.06
N GLY A 208 14.59 4.31 -1.13
CA GLY A 208 14.43 2.87 -1.07
C GLY A 208 15.48 2.05 -1.81
N TYR A 209 15.10 1.61 -3.01
CA TYR A 209 15.92 0.83 -3.93
C TYR A 209 17.37 1.31 -4.10
N ASN A 210 17.62 2.62 -4.11
CA ASN A 210 18.96 3.18 -4.31
C ASN A 210 19.94 2.87 -3.16
N GLN A 211 19.48 2.29 -2.04
CA GLN A 211 20.34 1.83 -0.95
C GLN A 211 20.98 0.47 -1.24
N ILE A 212 20.42 -0.31 -2.18
CA ILE A 212 20.96 -1.61 -2.60
C ILE A 212 21.81 -1.42 -3.86
N LEU A 213 23.00 -2.01 -3.91
CA LEU A 213 23.85 -1.96 -5.10
C LEU A 213 23.32 -2.89 -6.20
N VAL A 214 23.53 -2.52 -7.46
CA VAL A 214 23.46 -3.47 -8.57
C VAL A 214 24.77 -4.23 -8.62
N ALA A 215 24.70 -5.55 -8.76
CA ALA A 215 25.87 -6.40 -8.87
C ALA A 215 26.81 -5.85 -9.96
N PRO A 216 28.12 -5.69 -9.71
CA PRO A 216 29.03 -5.06 -10.67
C PRO A 216 28.97 -5.68 -12.08
N ALA A 217 28.79 -7.00 -12.16
CA ALA A 217 28.63 -7.72 -13.41
C ALA A 217 27.37 -7.34 -14.20
N ASP A 218 26.34 -6.81 -13.53
CA ASP A 218 25.03 -6.53 -14.10
C ASP A 218 24.76 -5.03 -14.32
N GLN A 219 25.60 -4.14 -13.78
CA GLN A 219 25.42 -2.69 -13.92
C GLN A 219 25.25 -2.26 -15.38
N HIS A 220 26.05 -2.83 -16.30
CA HIS A 220 25.97 -2.52 -17.74
C HIS A 220 24.60 -2.79 -18.38
N LYS A 221 23.79 -3.69 -17.80
CA LYS A 221 22.43 -3.99 -18.28
C LYS A 221 21.45 -2.86 -18.00
N THR A 222 21.74 -2.04 -16.98
CA THR A 222 20.92 -0.89 -16.58
C THR A 222 21.21 0.39 -17.39
N ALA A 223 21.98 0.28 -18.47
CA ALA A 223 22.43 1.44 -19.21
C ALA A 223 21.26 2.21 -19.85
N PHE A 224 21.36 3.53 -19.80
CA PHE A 224 20.38 4.45 -20.36
C PHE A 224 21.05 5.57 -21.16
N ILE A 225 20.29 6.13 -22.11
CA ILE A 225 20.77 7.17 -23.03
C ILE A 225 20.16 8.53 -22.73
N THR A 226 21.01 9.55 -22.84
CA THR A 226 20.65 10.97 -22.68
C THR A 226 21.34 11.80 -23.77
N PRO A 227 20.94 13.07 -23.98
CA PRO A 227 21.66 13.98 -24.87
C PRO A 227 23.13 14.24 -24.48
N TRP A 228 23.53 13.95 -23.23
CA TRP A 228 24.88 14.21 -22.72
C TRP A 228 25.75 12.95 -22.62
N GLY A 229 25.24 11.79 -23.05
CA GLY A 229 25.98 10.54 -23.01
C GLY A 229 25.14 9.37 -22.53
N THR A 230 25.80 8.21 -22.44
CA THR A 230 25.26 6.96 -21.91
C THR A 230 25.81 6.70 -20.52
N PHE A 231 24.92 6.30 -19.62
CA PHE A 231 25.26 6.01 -18.23
C PHE A 231 24.64 4.69 -17.82
N CYS A 232 25.20 4.02 -16.81
CA CYS A 232 24.59 2.89 -16.13
C CYS A 232 24.44 3.18 -14.63
N TYR A 233 23.58 2.43 -13.96
CA TYR A 233 23.38 2.56 -12.52
C TYR A 233 24.33 1.67 -11.72
N ARG A 234 24.95 2.25 -10.69
CA ARG A 234 25.69 1.52 -9.64
C ARG A 234 24.75 1.01 -8.54
N VAL A 235 23.74 1.82 -8.20
CA VAL A 235 22.70 1.50 -7.21
C VAL A 235 21.43 1.05 -7.91
N MET A 236 20.59 0.22 -7.27
CA MET A 236 19.41 -0.36 -7.89
C MET A 236 18.38 0.74 -8.24
N PRO A 237 18.11 0.99 -9.53
CA PRO A 237 17.16 2.00 -9.94
C PRO A 237 15.71 1.52 -9.86
N PHE A 238 14.79 2.47 -9.75
CA PHE A 238 13.37 2.23 -9.96
C PHE A 238 13.10 1.73 -11.40
N GLY A 239 12.07 0.88 -11.52
CA GLY A 239 11.59 0.39 -12.82
C GLY A 239 12.14 -0.98 -13.22
N LEU A 240 13.10 -1.54 -12.49
CA LEU A 240 13.53 -2.93 -12.68
C LEU A 240 12.47 -3.90 -12.13
N LYS A 241 12.22 -4.98 -12.89
CA LYS A 241 11.16 -5.96 -12.62
C LYS A 241 11.21 -6.57 -11.22
N ASN A 242 12.41 -6.94 -10.76
CA ASN A 242 12.61 -7.69 -9.52
C ASN A 242 13.18 -6.81 -8.39
N ALA A 243 13.13 -5.48 -8.52
CA ALA A 243 13.64 -4.57 -7.49
C ALA A 243 12.89 -4.74 -6.16
N GLY A 244 11.55 -4.80 -6.22
CA GLY A 244 10.70 -5.02 -5.03
C GLY A 244 11.02 -6.34 -4.32
N ALA A 245 11.20 -7.43 -5.06
CA ALA A 245 11.60 -8.74 -4.50
C ALA A 245 12.97 -8.69 -3.82
N THR A 246 13.95 -8.02 -4.44
CA THR A 246 15.29 -7.86 -3.86
C THR A 246 15.23 -7.04 -2.57
N TYR A 247 14.49 -5.94 -2.57
CA TYR A 247 14.36 -5.08 -1.41
C TYR A 247 13.60 -5.74 -0.27
N GLN A 248 12.47 -6.39 -0.56
CA GLN A 248 11.71 -7.13 0.44
C GLN A 248 12.56 -8.24 1.08
N ARG A 249 13.34 -8.99 0.28
CA ARG A 249 14.26 -9.99 0.80
C ARG A 249 15.29 -9.41 1.77
N ALA A 250 15.81 -8.22 1.46
CA ALA A 250 16.72 -7.50 2.35
C ALA A 250 16.04 -7.09 3.66
N MET A 251 14.84 -6.51 3.59
CA MET A 251 14.08 -6.14 4.79
C MET A 251 13.72 -7.35 5.65
N THR A 252 13.28 -8.45 5.02
CA THR A 252 13.04 -9.74 5.67
C THR A 252 14.28 -10.23 6.41
N TYR A 253 15.47 -10.17 5.79
CA TYR A 253 16.71 -10.56 6.47
C TYR A 253 17.00 -9.67 7.69
N ILE A 254 16.92 -8.35 7.52
CA ILE A 254 17.27 -7.35 8.52
C ILE A 254 16.33 -7.42 9.74
N PHE A 255 15.04 -7.63 9.51
CA PHE A 255 14.00 -7.52 10.53
C PHE A 255 13.31 -8.84 10.89
N HIS A 256 13.81 -9.99 10.42
CA HIS A 256 13.13 -11.30 10.52
C HIS A 256 12.54 -11.63 11.90
N ASP A 257 13.21 -11.23 12.99
CA ASP A 257 12.85 -11.52 14.38
C ASP A 257 11.86 -10.52 14.98
N ILE A 258 11.65 -9.36 14.35
CA ILE A 258 10.77 -8.29 14.85
C ILE A 258 9.60 -7.95 13.90
N MET A 259 9.63 -8.49 12.69
CA MET A 259 8.50 -8.38 11.74
C MET A 259 7.25 -9.03 12.30
N HIS A 260 6.09 -8.47 11.94
CA HIS A 260 4.76 -8.89 12.36
C HIS A 260 4.44 -8.74 13.86
N THR A 261 5.46 -8.50 14.70
CA THR A 261 5.31 -8.29 16.14
C THR A 261 5.28 -6.80 16.47
N ILE A 262 6.38 -6.08 16.22
CA ILE A 262 6.53 -4.65 16.53
C ILE A 262 6.80 -3.80 15.29
N LEU A 263 7.13 -4.43 14.16
CA LEU A 263 7.41 -3.79 12.88
C LEU A 263 6.61 -4.48 11.78
N GLU A 264 5.99 -3.71 10.91
CA GLU A 264 5.53 -4.14 9.60
C GLU A 264 6.37 -3.47 8.52
N ASP A 265 6.72 -4.21 7.48
CA ASP A 265 7.40 -3.68 6.31
C ASP A 265 6.69 -4.07 5.02
N TYR A 266 6.69 -3.15 4.06
CA TYR A 266 6.29 -3.42 2.69
C TYR A 266 7.21 -2.66 1.75
N VAL A 267 8.24 -3.35 1.26
CA VAL A 267 9.30 -2.74 0.48
C VAL A 267 9.89 -1.55 1.25
N ASP A 268 9.72 -0.31 0.77
CA ASP A 268 10.33 0.89 1.35
C ASP A 268 9.54 1.45 2.55
N ASP A 269 8.28 1.02 2.74
CA ASP A 269 7.40 1.49 3.81
C ASP A 269 7.63 0.65 5.07
N LEU A 270 7.99 1.29 6.18
CA LEU A 270 8.21 0.69 7.49
C LEU A 270 7.20 1.26 8.49
N LEU A 271 6.60 0.41 9.32
CA LEU A 271 5.65 0.81 10.35
C LEU A 271 5.99 0.18 11.68
N GLY A 272 6.45 0.98 12.63
CA GLY A 272 6.60 0.56 14.02
C GLY A 272 5.27 0.66 14.76
N LYS A 273 4.89 -0.34 15.54
CA LYS A 273 3.64 -0.40 16.29
C LYS A 273 3.87 -0.90 17.72
N SER A 274 3.16 -0.34 18.67
CA SER A 274 3.15 -0.84 20.06
C SER A 274 1.72 -0.97 20.57
N LYS A 275 1.46 -2.04 21.33
CA LYS A 275 0.15 -2.27 21.93
C LYS A 275 -0.18 -1.18 22.93
N HIS A 276 0.79 -0.81 23.74
CA HIS A 276 0.66 0.30 24.68
C HIS A 276 1.52 1.49 24.28
N ARG A 277 0.99 2.69 24.54
CA ARG A 277 1.69 3.96 24.32
C ARG A 277 3.01 4.08 25.07
N SER A 278 3.08 3.55 26.29
CA SER A 278 4.27 3.62 27.14
C SER A 278 5.48 2.86 26.58
N GLU A 279 5.23 1.83 25.77
CA GLU A 279 6.25 0.91 25.23
C GLU A 279 6.84 1.41 23.91
N HIS A 280 6.25 2.44 23.30
CA HIS A 280 6.55 2.78 21.91
C HIS A 280 8.00 3.22 21.68
N LEU A 281 8.61 3.92 22.64
CA LEU A 281 10.02 4.31 22.54
C LEU A 281 10.97 3.12 22.67
N ASP A 282 10.59 2.08 23.41
CA ASP A 282 11.37 0.84 23.52
C ASP A 282 11.30 0.06 22.20
N VAL A 283 10.10 -0.01 21.60
CA VAL A 283 9.91 -0.56 20.25
C VAL A 283 10.77 0.19 19.23
N LEU A 284 10.71 1.53 19.23
CA LEU A 284 11.52 2.33 18.31
C LEU A 284 13.02 2.16 18.56
N THR A 285 13.45 1.95 19.81
CA THR A 285 14.84 1.64 20.12
C THR A 285 15.31 0.41 19.36
N ILE A 286 14.57 -0.70 19.45
CA ILE A 286 14.89 -1.95 18.75
C ILE A 286 14.95 -1.75 17.24
N ILE A 287 13.95 -1.06 16.67
CA ILE A 287 13.88 -0.80 15.23
C ILE A 287 15.05 0.06 14.75
N PHE A 288 15.34 1.17 15.44
CA PHE A 288 16.41 2.08 15.05
C PHE A 288 17.79 1.45 15.22
N ASP A 289 18.01 0.67 16.27
CA ASP A 289 19.28 -0.03 16.46
C ASP A 289 19.52 -0.99 15.29
N ARG A 290 18.46 -1.63 14.77
CA ARG A 290 18.52 -2.47 13.58
C ARG A 290 18.79 -1.68 12.30
N LEU A 291 18.13 -0.54 12.10
CA LEU A 291 18.39 0.37 10.98
C LEU A 291 19.86 0.82 10.96
N LEU A 292 20.40 1.16 12.13
CA LEU A 292 21.79 1.61 12.27
C LEU A 292 22.78 0.47 12.04
N GLN A 293 22.53 -0.70 12.62
CA GLN A 293 23.36 -1.89 12.44
C GLN A 293 23.53 -2.25 10.96
N TYR A 294 22.45 -2.17 10.19
CA TYR A 294 22.43 -2.57 8.78
C TYR A 294 22.53 -1.40 7.81
N SER A 295 22.85 -0.19 8.32
CA SER A 295 23.04 1.03 7.53
C SER A 295 21.86 1.41 6.64
N VAL A 296 20.64 1.00 7.01
CA VAL A 296 19.41 1.45 6.36
C VAL A 296 19.15 2.90 6.77
N ARG A 297 18.81 3.75 5.80
CA ARG A 297 18.54 5.17 6.00
C ARG A 297 17.07 5.49 5.76
N LEU A 298 16.50 6.30 6.64
CA LEU A 298 15.12 6.79 6.55
C LEU A 298 15.04 8.16 5.86
N GLN A 299 13.92 8.42 5.19
CA GLN A 299 13.56 9.71 4.60
C GLN A 299 12.82 10.57 5.63
N PRO A 300 13.49 11.56 6.27
CA PRO A 300 12.92 12.29 7.40
C PRO A 300 11.61 13.01 7.04
N LYS A 301 11.52 13.59 5.84
CA LYS A 301 10.32 14.34 5.37
C LYS A 301 9.05 13.50 5.24
N LYS A 302 9.19 12.17 5.15
CA LYS A 302 8.08 11.22 5.03
C LYS A 302 7.85 10.42 6.30
N CYS A 303 8.75 10.50 7.27
CA CYS A 303 8.57 9.84 8.56
C CYS A 303 7.64 10.66 9.45
N VAL A 304 6.80 9.98 10.21
CA VAL A 304 5.93 10.56 11.23
C VAL A 304 5.91 9.63 12.45
N PHE A 305 6.22 10.16 13.63
CA PHE A 305 6.39 9.36 14.83
C PHE A 305 5.29 9.60 15.88
N GLY A 306 4.91 8.51 16.56
CA GLY A 306 4.05 8.53 17.75
C GLY A 306 2.59 8.90 17.47
N VAL A 307 2.05 8.56 16.31
CA VAL A 307 0.65 8.80 15.90
C VAL A 307 -0.29 7.72 16.41
N LEU A 308 -1.58 8.02 16.61
CA LEU A 308 -2.60 7.02 16.96
C LEU A 308 -3.26 6.39 15.73
N SER A 309 -3.15 7.05 14.57
CA SER A 309 -3.64 6.55 13.30
C SER A 309 -2.63 6.82 12.19
N GLY A 310 -2.57 5.93 11.21
CA GLY A 310 -1.59 5.99 10.13
C GLY A 310 -2.15 5.53 8.80
N LYS A 311 -1.71 6.17 7.71
CA LYS A 311 -1.98 5.69 6.36
C LYS A 311 -0.97 4.60 5.99
N LEU A 312 -1.43 3.35 5.90
CA LEU A 312 -0.64 2.19 5.49
C LEU A 312 -1.21 1.62 4.19
N LEU A 313 -0.41 1.61 3.11
CA LEU A 313 -0.73 0.93 1.84
C LEU A 313 -2.12 1.28 1.25
N GLY A 314 -2.60 2.49 1.53
CA GLY A 314 -3.89 3.01 1.07
C GLY A 314 -5.08 2.68 1.96
N PHE A 315 -4.84 2.33 3.22
CA PHE A 315 -5.82 2.18 4.30
C PHE A 315 -5.44 3.09 5.47
N ILE A 316 -6.42 3.47 6.28
CA ILE A 316 -6.17 4.16 7.54
C ILE A 316 -6.29 3.13 8.66
N VAL A 317 -5.24 3.01 9.47
CA VAL A 317 -5.17 2.01 10.53
C VAL A 317 -5.01 2.72 11.86
N SER A 318 -5.69 2.22 12.89
CA SER A 318 -5.72 2.82 14.22
C SER A 318 -6.14 1.81 15.29
N LEU A 319 -6.19 2.25 16.55
CA LEU A 319 -6.70 1.44 17.65
C LEU A 319 -8.14 0.95 17.43
N ARG A 320 -9.01 1.78 16.83
CA ARG A 320 -10.42 1.45 16.58
C ARG A 320 -10.63 0.43 15.44
N GLY A 321 -9.61 0.18 14.63
CA GLY A 321 -9.70 -0.67 13.46
C GLY A 321 -9.16 -0.03 12.19
N ILE A 322 -9.76 -0.41 11.08
CA ILE A 322 -9.30 -0.21 9.72
C ILE A 322 -10.36 0.57 8.96
N GLU A 323 -9.98 1.68 8.36
CA GLU A 323 -10.86 2.59 7.63
C GLU A 323 -10.36 2.80 6.19
N VAL A 324 -11.28 3.15 5.30
CA VAL A 324 -10.94 3.50 3.93
C VAL A 324 -10.17 4.82 3.92
N ASP A 325 -9.09 4.90 3.13
CA ASP A 325 -8.45 6.17 2.83
C ASP A 325 -9.45 7.13 2.15
N PRO A 326 -9.78 8.29 2.76
CA PRO A 326 -10.75 9.22 2.21
C PRO A 326 -10.33 9.81 0.88
N SER A 327 -9.04 9.84 0.56
CA SER A 327 -8.60 10.26 -0.77
C SER A 327 -9.07 9.28 -1.86
N LYS A 328 -9.15 7.98 -1.55
CA LYS A 328 -9.74 6.97 -2.45
C LYS A 328 -11.25 7.15 -2.57
N VAL A 329 -11.94 7.37 -1.45
CA VAL A 329 -13.39 7.65 -1.43
C VAL A 329 -13.73 8.91 -2.21
N LYS A 330 -13.06 10.02 -1.90
CA LYS A 330 -13.23 11.32 -2.56
C LYS A 330 -13.01 11.21 -4.07
N ALA A 331 -12.00 10.47 -4.51
CA ALA A 331 -11.74 10.24 -5.93
C ALA A 331 -12.84 9.44 -6.66
N ILE A 332 -13.72 8.74 -5.94
CA ILE A 332 -14.92 8.07 -6.48
C ILE A 332 -16.11 9.04 -6.41
N LEU A 333 -16.32 9.72 -5.29
CA LEU A 333 -17.41 10.69 -5.10
C LEU A 333 -17.38 11.82 -6.14
N GLU A 334 -16.18 12.36 -6.41
CA GLU A 334 -15.97 13.44 -7.39
C GLU A 334 -15.95 12.94 -8.85
N MET A 335 -16.02 11.63 -9.08
CA MET A 335 -15.98 11.09 -10.43
C MET A 335 -17.31 11.37 -11.16
N PRO A 336 -17.27 11.88 -12.41
CA PRO A 336 -18.46 11.94 -13.25
C PRO A 336 -18.89 10.52 -13.70
N PRO A 337 -20.15 10.33 -14.09
CA PRO A 337 -20.59 9.07 -14.70
C PRO A 337 -19.66 8.65 -15.85
N PRO A 338 -19.19 7.39 -15.90
CA PRO A 338 -18.36 6.90 -16.99
C PRO A 338 -19.03 7.07 -18.35
N THR A 339 -18.31 7.63 -19.32
CA THR A 339 -18.78 7.83 -20.70
C THR A 339 -18.15 6.86 -21.70
N ASN A 340 -17.24 6.01 -21.26
CA ASN A 340 -16.58 5.00 -22.07
C ASN A 340 -15.99 3.85 -21.24
N LEU A 341 -15.64 2.77 -21.92
CA LEU A 341 -15.06 1.56 -21.31
C LEU A 341 -13.79 1.82 -20.49
N LYS A 342 -12.95 2.78 -20.91
CA LYS A 342 -11.72 3.13 -20.16
C LYS A 342 -12.06 3.76 -18.82
N GLN A 343 -13.04 4.66 -18.78
CA GLN A 343 -13.52 5.27 -17.54
C GLN A 343 -14.23 4.27 -16.65
N LEU A 344 -15.04 3.36 -17.21
CA LEU A 344 -15.67 2.30 -16.43
C LEU A 344 -14.64 1.35 -15.79
N ARG A 345 -13.61 0.94 -16.54
CA ARG A 345 -12.49 0.16 -15.99
C ARG A 345 -11.73 0.91 -14.89
N SER A 346 -11.62 2.24 -15.02
CA SER A 346 -11.04 3.09 -13.96
C SER A 346 -11.89 3.06 -12.69
N LEU A 347 -13.22 3.16 -12.80
CA LEU A 347 -14.15 3.01 -11.67
C LEU A 347 -14.00 1.63 -11.01
N GLN A 348 -14.01 0.55 -11.80
CA GLN A 348 -13.82 -0.81 -11.28
C GLN A 348 -12.49 -0.97 -10.54
N GLY A 349 -11.40 -0.42 -11.08
CA GLY A 349 -10.09 -0.45 -10.42
C GLY A 349 -10.10 0.28 -9.08
N LYS A 350 -10.77 1.44 -9.00
CA LYS A 350 -10.92 2.19 -7.74
C LYS A 350 -11.74 1.42 -6.71
N LEU A 351 -12.87 0.85 -7.11
CA LEU A 351 -13.73 0.05 -6.22
C LEU A 351 -13.02 -1.21 -5.72
N GLN A 352 -12.28 -1.89 -6.61
CA GLN A 352 -11.52 -3.07 -6.23
C GLN A 352 -10.47 -2.76 -5.16
N SER A 353 -9.89 -1.55 -5.17
CA SER A 353 -8.90 -1.11 -4.18
C SER A 353 -9.47 -0.87 -2.77
N ILE A 354 -10.79 -0.83 -2.62
CA ILE A 354 -11.53 -0.66 -1.35
C ILE A 354 -12.61 -1.73 -1.17
N ARG A 355 -12.55 -2.83 -1.93
CA ARG A 355 -13.58 -3.88 -1.97
C ARG A 355 -13.89 -4.46 -0.60
N ARG A 356 -12.89 -4.53 0.29
CA ARG A 356 -13.01 -5.10 1.64
C ARG A 356 -14.03 -4.37 2.51
N PHE A 357 -14.41 -3.14 2.15
CA PHE A 357 -15.37 -2.29 2.87
C PHE A 357 -16.75 -2.22 2.21
N ILE A 358 -16.94 -2.84 1.04
CA ILE A 358 -18.17 -2.70 0.27
C ILE A 358 -18.95 -4.00 0.32
N SER A 359 -20.03 -4.00 1.11
CA SER A 359 -20.98 -5.10 1.15
C SER A 359 -21.56 -5.36 -0.24
N GLN A 360 -21.51 -6.64 -0.67
CA GLN A 360 -22.04 -7.12 -1.94
C GLN A 360 -21.58 -6.29 -3.16
N LEU A 361 -20.31 -5.86 -3.20
CA LEU A 361 -19.76 -5.00 -4.26
C LEU A 361 -20.15 -5.44 -5.68
N LEU A 362 -20.03 -6.72 -6.00
CA LEU A 362 -20.27 -7.20 -7.37
C LEU A 362 -21.74 -7.21 -7.77
N ASP A 363 -22.66 -7.31 -6.80
CA ASP A 363 -24.09 -7.14 -7.06
C ASP A 363 -24.43 -5.67 -7.32
N ARG A 364 -23.92 -4.76 -6.47
CA ARG A 364 -24.03 -3.30 -6.68
C ARG A 364 -23.45 -2.82 -8.01
N CYS A 365 -22.46 -3.54 -8.54
CA CYS A 365 -21.84 -3.26 -9.83
C CYS A 365 -22.48 -4.00 -11.01
N GLN A 366 -23.49 -4.84 -10.77
CA GLN A 366 -24.14 -5.64 -11.81
C GLN A 366 -24.65 -4.80 -12.98
N PRO A 367 -25.26 -3.62 -12.77
CA PRO A 367 -25.74 -2.81 -13.88
C PRO A 367 -24.62 -2.41 -14.85
N PHE A 368 -23.36 -2.35 -14.38
CA PHE A 368 -22.21 -2.01 -15.21
C PHE A 368 -21.65 -3.20 -16.02
N HIS A 369 -21.95 -4.44 -15.64
CA HIS A 369 -21.26 -5.61 -16.19
C HIS A 369 -21.46 -5.78 -17.69
N HIS A 370 -22.64 -5.46 -18.21
CA HIS A 370 -22.92 -5.60 -19.64
C HIS A 370 -22.06 -4.65 -20.49
N LEU A 371 -21.70 -3.47 -19.97
CA LEU A 371 -20.85 -2.47 -20.64
C LEU A 371 -19.37 -2.87 -20.73
N LEU A 372 -18.97 -3.96 -20.06
CA LEU A 372 -17.60 -4.49 -20.11
C LEU A 372 -17.39 -5.53 -21.21
N LYS A 373 -18.49 -6.04 -21.80
CA LYS A 373 -18.43 -7.05 -22.86
C LYS A 373 -17.82 -6.43 -24.12
N LYS A 374 -17.14 -7.28 -24.91
CA LYS A 374 -16.64 -6.87 -26.22
C LYS A 374 -17.82 -6.61 -27.16
N ASP A 375 -17.63 -5.69 -28.11
CA ASP A 375 -18.56 -5.40 -29.19
C ASP A 375 -19.95 -4.90 -28.75
N ILE A 376 -20.02 -4.26 -27.58
CA ILE A 376 -21.22 -3.56 -27.08
C ILE A 376 -21.03 -2.04 -27.23
N ASP A 377 -22.06 -1.37 -27.75
CA ASP A 377 -22.13 0.09 -27.75
C ASP A 377 -22.23 0.61 -26.31
N PHE A 378 -21.31 1.51 -25.94
CA PHE A 378 -21.28 2.03 -24.58
C PHE A 378 -22.43 3.02 -24.37
N GLN A 379 -23.51 2.56 -23.76
CA GLN A 379 -24.66 3.38 -23.39
C GLN A 379 -24.85 3.35 -21.87
N TRP A 380 -24.59 4.49 -21.22
CA TRP A 380 -24.80 4.63 -19.79
C TRP A 380 -26.30 4.81 -19.51
N SER A 381 -26.95 3.74 -19.06
CA SER A 381 -28.40 3.74 -18.82
C SER A 381 -28.78 4.43 -17.51
N GLU A 382 -30.07 4.65 -17.29
CA GLU A 382 -30.59 5.19 -16.03
C GLU A 382 -30.32 4.23 -14.86
N GLU A 383 -30.42 2.92 -15.08
CA GLU A 383 -30.08 1.90 -14.07
C GLU A 383 -28.60 1.97 -13.69
N CYS A 384 -27.71 2.20 -14.67
CA CYS A 384 -26.29 2.44 -14.39
C CYS A 384 -26.09 3.71 -13.56
N HIS A 385 -26.82 4.79 -13.88
CA HIS A 385 -26.72 6.03 -13.13
C HIS A 385 -27.18 5.87 -11.67
N GLN A 386 -28.31 5.23 -11.45
CA GLN A 386 -28.84 4.96 -10.11
C GLN A 386 -27.89 4.08 -9.28
N ALA A 387 -27.35 3.01 -9.85
CA ALA A 387 -26.39 2.15 -9.16
C ALA A 387 -25.10 2.90 -8.79
N PHE A 388 -24.63 3.80 -9.66
CA PHE A 388 -23.44 4.61 -9.40
C PHE A 388 -23.67 5.63 -8.27
N GLU A 389 -24.81 6.31 -8.25
CA GLU A 389 -25.15 7.26 -7.18
C GLU A 389 -25.48 6.55 -5.85
N ALA A 390 -26.08 5.35 -5.89
CA ALA A 390 -26.25 4.51 -4.70
C ALA A 390 -24.90 4.08 -4.11
N LEU A 391 -23.95 3.72 -4.97
CA LEU A 391 -22.60 3.37 -4.55
C LEU A 391 -21.84 4.55 -3.95
N LYS A 392 -21.99 5.76 -4.52
CA LYS A 392 -21.45 6.99 -3.92
C LYS A 392 -22.05 7.27 -2.56
N SER A 393 -23.38 7.15 -2.44
CA SER A 393 -24.08 7.35 -1.17
C SER A 393 -23.58 6.39 -0.09
N TYR A 394 -23.39 5.11 -0.41
CA TYR A 394 -22.77 4.13 0.49
C TYR A 394 -21.38 4.55 0.96
N LEU A 395 -20.56 5.07 0.05
CA LEU A 395 -19.20 5.52 0.34
C LEU A 395 -19.11 6.83 1.13
N LEU A 396 -20.23 7.51 1.42
CA LEU A 396 -20.23 8.66 2.34
C LEU A 396 -19.94 8.26 3.78
N GLN A 397 -20.34 7.04 4.17
CA GLN A 397 -20.14 6.49 5.50
C GLN A 397 -19.69 5.03 5.40
N PRO A 398 -18.47 4.77 4.90
CA PRO A 398 -17.98 3.40 4.79
C PRO A 398 -17.81 2.79 6.20
N PRO A 399 -18.01 1.47 6.34
CA PRO A 399 -17.86 0.79 7.63
C PRO A 399 -16.40 0.85 8.11
N VAL A 400 -16.22 0.84 9.42
CA VAL A 400 -14.93 0.58 10.06
C VAL A 400 -14.81 -0.92 10.27
N LEU A 401 -13.73 -1.51 9.75
CA LEU A 401 -13.48 -2.93 9.91
C LEU A 401 -12.59 -3.17 11.13
N ILE A 402 -12.82 -4.27 11.82
CA ILE A 402 -11.91 -4.74 12.88
C ILE A 402 -10.98 -5.82 12.31
N PRO A 403 -9.76 -5.98 12.84
CA PRO A 403 -8.92 -7.11 12.48
C PRO A 403 -9.54 -8.43 12.97
N PRO A 404 -9.23 -9.56 12.33
CA PRO A 404 -9.59 -10.89 12.84
C PRO A 404 -8.97 -11.13 14.22
N GLN A 405 -9.74 -11.76 15.11
CA GLN A 405 -9.36 -12.08 16.49
C GLN A 405 -9.53 -13.58 16.73
N ASP A 406 -8.44 -14.30 16.90
CA ASP A 406 -8.44 -15.77 17.02
C ASP A 406 -9.07 -16.27 18.33
N ASP A 407 -9.15 -15.43 19.34
CA ASP A 407 -9.73 -15.73 20.65
C ASP A 407 -11.26 -15.55 20.71
N HIS A 408 -11.88 -15.10 19.62
CA HIS A 408 -13.31 -14.84 19.53
C HIS A 408 -13.96 -15.68 18.41
N PRO A 409 -15.21 -16.13 18.58
CA PRO A 409 -15.93 -16.81 17.51
C PRO A 409 -16.13 -15.88 16.32
N PHE A 410 -16.02 -16.44 15.11
CA PHE A 410 -16.38 -15.76 13.88
C PHE A 410 -17.86 -16.01 13.55
N TYR A 411 -18.47 -15.02 12.93
CA TYR A 411 -19.80 -15.11 12.35
C TYR A 411 -19.70 -14.84 10.85
N LEU A 412 -20.12 -15.81 10.05
CA LEU A 412 -20.09 -15.74 8.60
C LEU A 412 -21.52 -15.57 8.07
N TYR A 413 -21.82 -14.37 7.59
CA TYR A 413 -23.11 -14.03 6.99
C TYR A 413 -23.01 -14.26 5.48
N LEU A 414 -23.84 -15.14 4.94
CA LEU A 414 -23.86 -15.46 3.51
C LEU A 414 -25.01 -14.74 2.81
N SER A 415 -24.76 -14.28 1.58
CA SER A 415 -25.74 -13.68 0.69
C SER A 415 -25.61 -14.26 -0.71
N ALA A 416 -26.76 -14.46 -1.37
CA ALA A 416 -26.85 -14.95 -2.72
C ALA A 416 -27.94 -14.17 -3.47
N THR A 417 -27.59 -13.64 -4.64
CA THR A 417 -28.51 -12.98 -5.57
C THR A 417 -28.60 -13.79 -6.87
N ASP A 418 -29.33 -13.26 -7.86
CA ASP A 418 -29.37 -13.86 -9.20
C ASP A 418 -28.08 -13.70 -10.00
N HIS A 419 -27.19 -12.82 -9.54
CA HIS A 419 -26.01 -12.42 -10.30
C HIS A 419 -24.70 -12.61 -9.54
N ALA A 420 -24.74 -12.63 -8.22
CA ALA A 420 -23.55 -12.73 -7.38
C ALA A 420 -23.83 -13.54 -6.11
N VAL A 421 -22.75 -14.00 -5.51
CA VAL A 421 -22.71 -14.47 -4.12
C VAL A 421 -21.76 -13.59 -3.33
N GLY A 422 -22.00 -13.46 -2.04
CA GLY A 422 -21.15 -12.68 -1.16
C GLY A 422 -21.21 -13.16 0.27
N ALA A 423 -20.32 -12.61 1.09
CA ALA A 423 -20.34 -12.81 2.51
C ALA A 423 -19.75 -11.65 3.28
N MET A 424 -20.15 -11.57 4.55
CA MET A 424 -19.52 -10.74 5.57
C MET A 424 -18.98 -11.66 6.67
N LEU A 425 -17.68 -11.56 6.94
CA LEU A 425 -17.07 -12.12 8.15
C LEU A 425 -17.16 -11.05 9.25
N ALA A 426 -17.60 -11.44 10.44
CA ALA A 426 -17.77 -10.53 11.57
C ALA A 426 -17.40 -11.19 12.91
N HIS A 427 -17.05 -10.37 13.90
CA HIS A 427 -17.12 -10.75 15.31
C HIS A 427 -18.34 -10.11 15.96
N ARG A 428 -18.60 -10.51 17.21
CA ARG A 428 -19.53 -9.82 18.09
C ARG A 428 -18.78 -9.26 19.28
N ASP A 429 -19.07 -8.01 19.62
CA ASP A 429 -18.50 -7.38 20.81
C ASP A 429 -19.18 -7.84 22.11
N SER A 430 -18.74 -7.30 23.25
CA SER A 430 -19.31 -7.62 24.57
C SER A 430 -20.79 -7.25 24.73
N GLU A 431 -21.31 -6.37 23.87
CA GLU A 431 -22.73 -5.98 23.82
C GLU A 431 -23.50 -6.79 22.75
N ASN A 432 -22.88 -7.83 22.19
CA ASN A 432 -23.41 -8.69 21.13
C ASN A 432 -23.75 -7.92 19.84
N ARG A 433 -23.05 -6.81 19.56
CA ARG A 433 -23.14 -6.07 18.30
C ARG A 433 -22.18 -6.65 17.27
N GLU A 434 -22.64 -6.79 16.02
CA GLU A 434 -21.81 -7.21 14.92
C GLU A 434 -20.73 -6.17 14.56
N GLN A 435 -19.50 -6.62 14.46
CA GLN A 435 -18.36 -5.84 13.98
C GLN A 435 -17.78 -6.52 12.75
N ALA A 436 -17.88 -5.85 11.60
CA ALA A 436 -17.41 -6.41 10.34
C ALA A 436 -15.88 -6.54 10.32
N VAL A 437 -15.39 -7.72 9.95
CA VAL A 437 -13.98 -8.02 9.70
C VAL A 437 -13.68 -7.84 8.22
N TYR A 438 -14.52 -8.43 7.36
CA TYR A 438 -14.29 -8.45 5.92
C TYR A 438 -15.57 -8.60 5.11
N TYR A 439 -15.66 -7.90 3.98
CA TYR A 439 -16.68 -8.14 2.95
C TYR A 439 -16.06 -8.77 1.71
N ILE A 440 -16.70 -9.80 1.16
CA ILE A 440 -16.27 -10.47 -0.07
C ILE A 440 -17.46 -10.75 -0.99
N SER A 441 -17.26 -10.67 -2.30
CA SER A 441 -18.28 -11.01 -3.30
C SER A 441 -17.67 -11.58 -4.57
N ARG A 442 -18.45 -12.40 -5.28
CA ARG A 442 -18.10 -13.06 -6.53
C ARG A 442 -19.31 -13.10 -7.47
N THR A 443 -19.13 -12.67 -8.71
CA THR A 443 -20.15 -12.80 -9.75
C THR A 443 -20.33 -14.28 -10.10
N LEU A 444 -21.58 -14.70 -10.27
CA LEU A 444 -21.93 -16.03 -10.76
C LEU A 444 -21.59 -16.15 -12.24
N VAL A 445 -20.98 -17.26 -12.64
CA VAL A 445 -20.85 -17.58 -14.07
C VAL A 445 -22.17 -18.13 -14.60
N ASP A 446 -22.34 -18.17 -15.93
CA ASP A 446 -23.62 -18.45 -16.60
C ASP A 446 -24.36 -19.67 -16.02
N TYR A 447 -23.68 -20.79 -15.79
CA TYR A 447 -24.32 -21.97 -15.22
C TYR A 447 -24.63 -21.88 -13.73
N GLU A 448 -23.87 -21.09 -12.96
CA GLU A 448 -24.11 -20.87 -11.54
C GLU A 448 -25.32 -19.95 -11.31
N THR A 449 -25.70 -19.13 -12.29
CA THR A 449 -26.94 -18.31 -12.20
C THR A 449 -28.20 -19.17 -12.13
N ARG A 450 -28.15 -20.40 -12.64
CA ARG A 450 -29.25 -21.38 -12.64
C ARG A 450 -29.30 -22.25 -11.39
N TYR A 451 -28.33 -22.10 -10.49
CA TYR A 451 -28.35 -22.80 -9.20
C TYR A 451 -29.56 -22.36 -8.38
N THR A 452 -30.13 -23.29 -7.63
CA THR A 452 -31.11 -22.98 -6.59
C THR A 452 -30.48 -22.06 -5.53
N HIS A 453 -31.31 -21.34 -4.77
CA HIS A 453 -30.82 -20.46 -3.70
C HIS A 453 -29.87 -21.18 -2.73
N VAL A 454 -30.23 -22.40 -2.32
CA VAL A 454 -29.39 -23.22 -1.43
C VAL A 454 -28.05 -23.58 -2.08
N GLU A 455 -28.04 -23.97 -3.35
CA GLU A 455 -26.80 -24.26 -4.08
C GLU A 455 -25.91 -23.00 -4.21
N LYS A 456 -26.51 -21.81 -4.40
CA LYS A 456 -25.77 -20.54 -4.40
C LYS A 456 -25.18 -20.22 -3.02
N LEU A 457 -25.88 -20.52 -1.92
CA LEU A 457 -25.34 -20.35 -0.57
C LEU A 457 -24.21 -21.34 -0.27
N CYS A 458 -24.32 -22.60 -0.68
CA CYS A 458 -23.22 -23.57 -0.59
C CYS A 458 -22.00 -23.11 -1.40
N LEU A 459 -22.24 -22.53 -2.58
CA LEU A 459 -21.20 -21.94 -3.41
C LEU A 459 -20.56 -20.70 -2.75
N ALA A 460 -21.36 -19.85 -2.11
CA ALA A 460 -20.88 -18.72 -1.32
C ALA A 460 -19.97 -19.20 -0.18
N LEU A 461 -20.41 -20.19 0.59
CA LEU A 461 -19.63 -20.78 1.68
C LEU A 461 -18.31 -21.39 1.18
N SER A 462 -18.36 -22.20 0.12
CA SER A 462 -17.17 -22.80 -0.49
C SER A 462 -16.21 -21.73 -1.01
N PHE A 463 -16.72 -20.69 -1.66
CA PHE A 463 -15.92 -19.58 -2.14
C PHE A 463 -15.22 -18.85 -0.98
N VAL A 464 -15.95 -18.53 0.09
CA VAL A 464 -15.40 -17.82 1.25
C VAL A 464 -14.32 -18.64 1.95
N ALA A 465 -14.59 -19.93 2.20
CA ALA A 465 -13.65 -20.83 2.87
C ALA A 465 -12.32 -21.05 2.12
N THR A 466 -12.26 -20.69 0.83
CA THR A 466 -11.01 -20.72 0.04
C THR A 466 -10.29 -19.38 -0.03
N LYS A 467 -10.91 -18.31 0.50
CA LYS A 467 -10.47 -16.92 0.32
C LYS A 467 -10.12 -16.24 1.63
N LEU A 468 -10.89 -16.50 2.68
CA LEU A 468 -10.63 -16.14 4.07
C LEU A 468 -10.07 -17.38 4.75
#